data_AF-A0A7C9RBH3-F1
#
_entry.id   AF-A0A7C9RBH3-F1
#
_cell.length_a   1.000
_cell.length_b   1.000
_cell.length_c   1.000
_cell.angle_alpha   90.00
_cell.angle_beta   90.00
_cell.angle_gamma   90.00
#
_symmetry.space_group_name_H-M   'P 1'
#
loop_
_entity.id
_entity.type
_entity.pdbx_description
1 polymer ?
#
loop_
_entity_poly.entity_id
_entity_poly.type
_entity_poly.pdbx_seq_one_letter_code
_entity_poly.pdbx_strand_id
1 'polypeptide(L)'
;MSVSDAAALDPQDGGPERKWRRRALWGLVILLPAAILEMGYQQTSFYLQNNDLVARDAEPLTDVHFGGSDWRLENMQTMKDTSSLRIPRDSAPVFVDFTVKIGDADLEQAWLGCKIGLVDESGRSWLPSYVRNSRVDDMATCNSTVFSGAKTGDTVKIRETFVIPKDALETVVPTVGLGSERPYYLRFKRS
;
A
#
# COMPACT_ATOMS: atom_id res chain seq x y z
N MET A 1 -31.97 83.92 -25.81
CA MET A 1 -30.88 83.36 -26.64
C MET A 1 -29.60 83.58 -25.83
N SER A 2 -28.85 82.60 -25.32
CA SER A 2 -28.69 81.19 -25.67
C SER A 2 -28.35 80.34 -24.44
N VAL A 3 -28.84 79.11 -24.47
CA VAL A 3 -28.61 77.92 -23.62
C VAL A 3 -27.10 77.62 -23.52
N SER A 4 -26.49 77.60 -22.32
CA SER A 4 -26.11 76.41 -21.52
C SER A 4 -25.36 75.31 -22.28
N ASP A 5 -24.02 75.29 -22.17
CA ASP A 5 -23.20 74.12 -22.44
C ASP A 5 -22.72 73.53 -21.11
N ALA A 6 -23.51 72.59 -20.58
CA ALA A 6 -23.01 71.60 -19.64
C ALA A 6 -22.39 70.47 -20.48
N ALA A 7 -21.07 70.40 -20.50
CA ALA A 7 -20.35 69.26 -21.06
C ALA A 7 -20.77 68.00 -20.29
N ALA A 8 -21.64 67.20 -20.91
CA ALA A 8 -21.97 65.86 -20.44
C ALA A 8 -20.69 65.00 -20.53
N LEU A 9 -20.19 64.59 -19.36
CA LEU A 9 -19.23 63.50 -19.25
C LEU A 9 -19.92 62.24 -19.75
N ASP A 10 -19.59 61.81 -20.97
CA ASP A 10 -20.06 60.56 -21.57
C ASP A 10 -19.44 59.38 -20.80
N PRO A 11 -20.22 58.48 -20.16
CA PRO A 11 -19.69 57.30 -19.51
C PRO A 11 -19.61 56.17 -20.54
N GLN A 12 -18.65 56.25 -21.46
CA GLN A 12 -18.42 55.20 -22.44
C GLN A 12 -16.99 54.65 -22.37
N ASP A 13 -16.73 53.77 -21.39
CA ASP A 13 -15.55 52.87 -21.47
C ASP A 13 -15.70 51.56 -20.66
N GLY A 14 -16.92 51.08 -20.40
CA GLY A 14 -17.13 49.84 -19.62
C GLY A 14 -17.28 48.55 -20.44
N GLY A 15 -17.50 48.64 -21.76
CA GLY A 15 -17.91 47.52 -22.62
C GLY A 15 -16.81 46.48 -22.96
N PRO A 16 -15.63 46.91 -23.45
CA PRO A 16 -14.56 45.98 -23.80
C PRO A 16 -13.88 45.39 -22.56
N GLU A 17 -13.66 46.19 -21.52
CA GLU A 17 -13.07 45.73 -20.25
C GLU A 17 -13.94 44.64 -19.60
N ARG A 18 -15.27 44.82 -19.56
CA ARG A 18 -16.20 43.84 -18.98
C ARG A 18 -16.25 42.53 -19.79
N LYS A 19 -16.09 42.58 -21.11
CA LYS A 19 -16.00 41.38 -21.97
C LYS A 19 -14.69 40.62 -21.73
N TRP A 20 -13.57 41.32 -21.59
CA TRP A 20 -12.27 40.71 -21.28
C TRP A 20 -12.21 40.13 -19.87
N ARG A 21 -12.72 40.83 -18.85
CA ARG A 21 -12.86 40.29 -17.48
C ARG A 21 -13.69 39.01 -17.46
N ARG A 22 -14.79 38.95 -18.21
CA ARG A 22 -15.64 37.75 -18.27
C ARG A 22 -14.94 36.57 -18.95
N ARG A 23 -14.16 36.81 -20.01
CA ARG A 23 -13.34 35.76 -20.66
C ARG A 23 -12.24 35.24 -19.74
N ALA A 24 -11.58 36.14 -18.99
CA ALA A 24 -10.59 35.75 -18.00
C ALA A 24 -11.20 34.92 -16.86
N LEU A 25 -12.39 35.29 -16.38
CA LEU A 25 -13.12 34.52 -15.36
C LEU A 25 -13.51 33.12 -15.85
N TRP A 26 -14.01 33.00 -17.09
CA TRP A 26 -14.29 31.69 -17.69
C TRP A 26 -13.02 30.87 -17.91
N GLY A 27 -11.93 31.52 -18.33
CA GLY A 27 -10.62 30.90 -18.42
C GLY A 27 -10.18 30.34 -17.06
N LEU A 28 -10.36 31.09 -15.97
CA LEU A 28 -10.00 30.66 -14.63
C LEU A 28 -10.85 29.47 -14.15
N VAL A 29 -12.16 29.47 -14.43
CA VAL A 29 -13.07 28.37 -14.10
C VAL A 29 -12.68 27.07 -14.81
N ILE A 30 -12.03 27.14 -15.98
CA ILE A 30 -11.57 25.95 -16.72
C ILE A 30 -10.15 25.57 -16.31
N LEU A 31 -9.25 26.54 -16.23
CA LEU A 31 -7.83 26.30 -15.97
C LEU A 31 -7.59 25.84 -14.53
N LEU A 32 -8.34 26.35 -13.56
CA LEU A 32 -8.14 26.01 -12.16
C LEU A 32 -8.46 24.52 -11.88
N PRO A 33 -9.63 23.97 -12.28
CA PRO A 33 -9.89 22.53 -12.15
C PRO A 33 -8.92 21.67 -12.97
N ALA A 34 -8.55 22.10 -14.18
CA ALA A 34 -7.60 21.34 -15.00
C ALA A 34 -6.23 21.22 -14.33
N ALA A 35 -5.72 22.32 -13.76
CA ALA A 35 -4.46 22.30 -13.01
C ALA A 35 -4.55 21.45 -11.73
N ILE A 36 -5.67 21.53 -11.01
CA ILE A 36 -5.90 20.69 -9.81
C ILE A 36 -5.98 19.22 -10.18
N LEU A 37 -6.65 18.87 -11.29
CA LEU A 37 -6.73 17.50 -11.77
C LEU A 37 -5.37 16.95 -12.16
N GLU A 38 -4.56 17.72 -12.88
CA GLU A 38 -3.20 17.30 -13.28
C GLU A 38 -2.31 17.04 -12.05
N MET A 39 -2.29 17.99 -11.11
CA MET A 39 -1.49 17.86 -9.87
C MET A 39 -2.02 16.73 -8.98
N GLY A 40 -3.34 16.62 -8.84
CA GLY A 40 -3.99 15.60 -8.03
C GLY A 40 -3.80 14.20 -8.60
N TYR A 41 -3.81 14.05 -9.93
CA TYR A 41 -3.65 12.76 -10.60
C TYR A 41 -2.27 12.15 -10.34
N GLN A 42 -1.20 12.94 -10.43
CA GLN A 42 0.15 12.44 -10.15
C GLN A 42 0.31 12.01 -8.68
N GLN A 43 -0.25 12.78 -7.75
CA GLN A 43 -0.17 12.47 -6.32
C GLN A 43 -0.98 11.23 -5.97
N THR A 44 -2.20 11.13 -6.49
CA THR A 44 -3.08 9.97 -6.25
C THR A 44 -2.55 8.71 -6.91
N SER A 45 -2.08 8.77 -8.16
CA SER A 45 -1.47 7.61 -8.82
C SER A 45 -0.23 7.12 -8.09
N PHE A 46 0.67 8.03 -7.67
CA PHE A 46 1.84 7.67 -6.86
C PHE A 46 1.45 7.06 -5.51
N TYR A 47 0.42 7.60 -4.85
CA TYR A 47 -0.09 7.05 -3.61
C TYR A 47 -0.65 5.62 -3.80
N LEU A 48 -1.46 5.39 -4.83
CA LEU A 48 -1.99 4.06 -5.15
C LEU A 48 -0.87 3.06 -5.49
N GLN A 49 0.12 3.48 -6.28
CA GLN A 49 1.23 2.61 -6.70
C GLN A 49 2.17 2.22 -5.56
N ASN A 50 2.16 2.96 -4.44
CA ASN A 50 3.07 2.72 -3.31
C ASN A 50 2.38 2.18 -2.06
N ASN A 51 1.06 2.03 -2.06
CA ASN A 51 0.31 1.59 -0.88
C ASN A 51 -0.57 0.38 -1.19
N ASP A 52 -0.62 -0.51 -0.21
CA ASP A 52 -1.49 -1.68 -0.19
C ASP A 52 -2.86 -1.24 0.35
N LEU A 53 -3.82 -1.01 -0.54
CA LEU A 53 -5.10 -0.34 -0.21
C LEU A 53 -6.31 -1.23 -0.39
N VAL A 54 -6.28 -2.15 -1.37
CA VAL A 54 -7.43 -2.99 -1.73
C VAL A 54 -7.16 -4.44 -1.36
N ALA A 55 -7.84 -4.93 -0.33
CA ALA A 55 -7.71 -6.30 0.12
C ALA A 55 -8.32 -7.28 -0.89
N ARG A 56 -7.58 -8.35 -1.18
CA ARG A 56 -8.08 -9.57 -1.82
C ARG A 56 -8.00 -10.68 -0.79
N ASP A 57 -9.16 -11.17 -0.36
CA ASP A 57 -9.22 -12.20 0.67
C ASP A 57 -8.79 -13.56 0.10
N ALA A 58 -7.94 -14.26 0.85
CA ALA A 58 -7.43 -15.59 0.53
C ALA A 58 -7.71 -16.55 1.68
N GLU A 59 -8.00 -17.81 1.36
CA GLU A 59 -8.15 -18.86 2.36
C GLU A 59 -6.77 -19.46 2.71
N PRO A 60 -6.50 -19.80 3.98
CA PRO A 60 -5.31 -20.56 4.36
C PRO A 60 -5.20 -21.90 3.63
N LEU A 61 -3.98 -22.43 3.53
CA LEU A 61 -3.68 -23.73 2.92
C LEU A 61 -4.11 -23.89 1.45
N THR A 62 -4.52 -22.80 0.81
CA THR A 62 -4.94 -22.76 -0.60
C THR A 62 -3.94 -21.93 -1.39
N ASP A 63 -3.62 -22.39 -2.61
CA ASP A 63 -2.78 -21.63 -3.53
C ASP A 63 -3.57 -20.45 -4.10
N VAL A 64 -2.99 -19.25 -4.00
CA VAL A 64 -3.53 -18.03 -4.59
C VAL A 64 -2.46 -17.39 -5.46
N HIS A 65 -2.80 -17.16 -6.73
CA HIS A 65 -1.89 -16.52 -7.66
C HIS A 65 -1.79 -15.02 -7.38
N PHE A 66 -0.58 -14.53 -7.16
CA PHE A 66 -0.31 -13.14 -6.82
C PHE A 66 1.16 -12.75 -7.11
N GLY A 67 1.36 -11.66 -7.86
CA GLY A 67 2.69 -11.17 -8.25
C GLY A 67 3.47 -12.20 -9.07
N GLY A 68 2.79 -12.87 -10.01
CA GLY A 68 3.39 -13.88 -10.88
C GLY A 68 3.77 -15.19 -10.18
N SER A 69 3.36 -15.41 -8.94
CA SER A 69 3.68 -16.63 -8.18
C SER A 69 2.47 -17.14 -7.41
N ASP A 70 2.47 -18.42 -7.06
CA ASP A 70 1.39 -19.01 -6.28
C ASP A 70 1.77 -19.01 -4.79
N TRP A 71 1.02 -18.26 -3.99
CA TRP A 71 1.23 -18.09 -2.56
C TRP A 71 0.29 -18.98 -1.77
N ARG A 72 0.82 -19.61 -0.73
CA ARG A 72 0.04 -20.40 0.23
C ARG A 72 0.46 -20.06 1.64
N LEU A 73 -0.49 -19.65 2.48
CA LEU A 73 -0.28 -19.55 3.93
C LEU A 73 -0.32 -20.97 4.52
N GLU A 74 0.81 -21.43 5.03
CA GLU A 74 0.95 -22.76 5.65
C GLU A 74 0.54 -22.73 7.11
N ASN A 75 1.04 -21.75 7.86
CA ASN A 75 0.80 -21.70 9.29
C ASN A 75 1.00 -20.27 9.84
N MET A 76 0.24 -19.96 10.89
CA MET A 76 0.46 -18.80 11.73
C MET A 76 0.49 -19.27 13.18
N GLN A 77 1.66 -19.17 13.81
CA GLN A 77 1.89 -19.78 15.12
C GLN A 77 2.60 -18.83 16.08
N THR A 78 2.26 -18.95 17.35
CA THR A 78 2.93 -18.24 18.45
C THR A 78 3.67 -19.21 19.35
N MET A 79 4.79 -18.78 19.92
CA MET A 79 5.52 -19.59 20.90
C MET A 79 4.88 -19.44 22.28
N LYS A 80 4.52 -20.59 22.89
CA LYS A 80 4.03 -20.63 24.28
C LYS A 80 5.10 -20.24 25.29
N ASP A 81 6.34 -20.65 25.04
CA ASP A 81 7.50 -20.28 25.86
C ASP A 81 8.29 -19.16 25.18
N THR A 82 8.21 -17.97 25.79
CA THR A 82 8.91 -16.75 25.36
C THR A 82 10.01 -16.36 26.34
N SER A 83 10.27 -17.17 27.38
CA SER A 83 11.21 -16.84 28.47
C SER A 83 12.65 -16.65 27.98
N SER A 84 13.02 -17.33 26.89
CA SER A 84 14.33 -17.23 26.24
C SER A 84 14.44 -16.05 25.26
N LEU A 85 13.33 -15.36 24.96
CA LEU A 85 13.28 -14.28 23.98
C LEU A 85 13.30 -12.91 24.67
N ARG A 86 14.09 -11.99 24.13
CA ARG A 86 14.14 -10.61 24.60
C ARG A 86 13.03 -9.79 23.95
N ILE A 87 11.78 -9.99 24.40
CA ILE A 87 10.60 -9.25 23.94
C ILE A 87 9.97 -8.41 25.07
N PRO A 88 9.23 -7.34 24.76
CA PRO A 88 8.51 -6.55 25.76
C PRO A 88 7.53 -7.39 26.58
N ARG A 89 7.25 -6.93 27.82
CA ARG A 89 6.17 -7.51 28.63
C ARG A 89 4.85 -7.33 27.90
N ASP A 90 3.96 -8.33 28.02
CA ASP A 90 2.66 -8.36 27.36
C ASP A 90 2.69 -8.40 25.81
N SER A 91 3.82 -8.81 25.25
CA SER A 91 3.95 -9.11 23.82
C SER A 91 4.12 -10.60 23.59
N ALA A 92 3.80 -11.05 22.39
CA ALA A 92 4.01 -12.42 21.94
C ALA A 92 4.65 -12.43 20.54
N PRO A 93 5.58 -13.37 20.28
CA PRO A 93 6.13 -13.56 18.95
C PRO A 93 5.11 -14.33 18.10
N VAL A 94 4.94 -13.91 16.86
CA VAL A 94 4.12 -14.59 15.85
C VAL A 94 5.02 -14.92 14.67
N PHE A 95 4.94 -16.16 14.21
CA PHE A 95 5.63 -16.67 13.03
C PHE A 95 4.59 -16.97 11.97
N VAL A 96 4.79 -16.40 10.79
CA VAL A 96 3.91 -16.60 9.64
C VAL A 96 4.71 -17.32 8.56
N ASP A 97 4.24 -18.51 8.19
CA ASP A 97 4.89 -19.41 7.25
C ASP A 97 4.14 -19.43 5.93
N PHE A 98 4.85 -19.11 4.86
CA PHE A 98 4.35 -19.20 3.50
C PHE A 98 5.15 -20.22 2.69
N THR A 99 4.45 -20.95 1.84
CA THR A 99 5.06 -21.64 0.71
C THR A 99 4.72 -20.83 -0.53
N VAL A 100 5.73 -20.54 -1.36
CA VAL A 100 5.54 -19.82 -2.62
C VAL A 100 6.13 -20.64 -3.76
N LYS A 101 5.31 -20.90 -4.78
CA LYS A 101 5.75 -21.51 -6.03
C LYS A 101 5.99 -20.40 -7.05
N ILE A 102 7.23 -20.29 -7.50
CA ILE A 102 7.66 -19.22 -8.39
C ILE A 102 7.10 -19.50 -9.80
N GLY A 103 6.29 -18.59 -10.31
CA GLY A 103 5.80 -18.64 -11.69
C GLY A 103 6.67 -17.79 -12.62
N ASP A 104 6.78 -16.50 -12.32
CA ASP A 104 7.67 -15.56 -13.01
C ASP A 104 9.05 -15.52 -12.32
N ALA A 105 10.12 -15.62 -13.11
CA ALA A 105 11.49 -15.58 -12.60
C ALA A 105 12.02 -14.15 -12.39
N ASP A 106 11.35 -13.11 -12.89
CA ASP A 106 11.73 -11.72 -12.64
C ASP A 106 11.17 -11.21 -11.29
N LEU A 107 11.63 -11.85 -10.21
CA LEU A 107 11.20 -11.52 -8.84
C LEU A 107 11.60 -10.11 -8.44
N GLU A 108 12.73 -9.61 -8.95
CA GLU A 108 13.22 -8.26 -8.66
C GLU A 108 12.23 -7.18 -9.12
N GLN A 109 11.59 -7.37 -10.28
CA GLN A 109 10.51 -6.49 -10.72
C GLN A 109 9.16 -6.84 -10.09
N ALA A 110 8.79 -8.11 -10.07
CA ALA A 110 7.45 -8.52 -9.64
C ALA A 110 7.22 -8.23 -8.14
N TRP A 111 8.23 -8.46 -7.31
CA TRP A 111 8.10 -8.41 -5.85
C TRP A 111 8.82 -7.21 -5.24
N LEU A 112 9.20 -6.21 -6.04
CA LEU A 112 9.87 -5.01 -5.55
C LEU A 112 9.06 -4.36 -4.40
N GLY A 113 9.70 -4.16 -3.26
CA GLY A 113 9.04 -3.65 -2.07
C GLY A 113 8.05 -4.65 -1.45
N CYS A 114 8.33 -5.95 -1.53
CA CYS A 114 7.54 -6.98 -0.86
C CYS A 114 7.31 -6.63 0.60
N LYS A 115 6.06 -6.70 1.00
CA LYS A 115 5.62 -6.37 2.35
C LYS A 115 4.69 -7.46 2.86
N ILE A 116 5.20 -8.27 3.77
CA ILE A 116 4.37 -9.17 4.56
C ILE A 116 4.11 -8.49 5.89
N GLY A 117 2.84 -8.46 6.31
CA GLY A 117 2.41 -7.77 7.52
C GLY A 117 1.40 -8.60 8.32
N LEU A 118 1.07 -8.08 9.50
CA LEU A 118 -0.14 -8.46 10.22
C LEU A 118 -1.06 -7.25 10.28
N VAL A 119 -2.36 -7.47 10.12
CA VAL A 119 -3.38 -6.44 10.37
C VAL A 119 -4.45 -7.01 11.28
N ASP A 120 -4.99 -6.21 12.20
CA ASP A 120 -6.15 -6.61 13.01
C ASP A 120 -7.45 -6.01 12.47
N GLU A 121 -8.56 -6.36 13.11
CA GLU A 121 -9.90 -5.86 12.78
C GLU A 121 -10.06 -4.34 12.94
N SER A 122 -9.23 -3.71 13.80
CA SER A 122 -9.23 -2.27 14.03
C SER A 122 -8.38 -1.50 13.01
N GLY A 123 -7.71 -2.22 12.11
CA GLY A 123 -6.81 -1.65 11.11
C GLY A 123 -5.41 -1.34 11.64
N ARG A 124 -5.07 -1.75 12.87
CA ARG A 124 -3.68 -1.69 13.35
C ARG A 124 -2.86 -2.67 12.52
N SER A 125 -1.68 -2.22 12.09
CA SER A 125 -0.76 -3.04 11.29
C SER A 125 0.58 -3.19 11.97
N TRP A 126 1.16 -4.38 11.88
CA TRP A 126 2.50 -4.68 12.37
C TRP A 126 3.40 -5.08 11.21
N LEU A 127 4.62 -4.56 11.24
CA LEU A 127 5.69 -4.93 10.32
C LEU A 127 6.53 -6.06 10.92
N PRO A 128 7.24 -6.83 10.09
CA PRO A 128 8.14 -7.85 10.56
C PRO A 128 9.17 -7.27 11.52
N SER A 129 9.45 -8.02 12.58
CA SER A 129 10.43 -7.69 13.61
C SER A 129 11.42 -8.83 13.74
N TYR A 130 12.69 -8.51 13.91
CA TYR A 130 13.70 -9.53 14.15
C TYR A 130 13.69 -9.95 15.61
N VAL A 131 13.37 -11.22 15.88
CA VAL A 131 13.57 -11.86 17.18
C VAL A 131 14.65 -12.92 17.01
N ARG A 132 15.80 -12.71 17.65
CA ARG A 132 16.92 -13.67 17.60
C ARG A 132 16.45 -15.02 18.13
N ASN A 133 16.35 -16.00 17.24
CA ASN A 133 15.94 -17.35 17.57
C ASN A 133 16.72 -18.35 16.71
N SER A 134 17.67 -19.05 17.33
CA SER A 134 18.57 -19.99 16.66
C SER A 134 17.86 -21.22 16.05
N ARG A 135 16.55 -21.42 16.31
CA ARG A 135 15.76 -22.49 15.68
C ARG A 135 15.11 -22.06 14.36
N VAL A 136 15.17 -20.76 14.02
CA VAL A 136 14.33 -20.13 12.99
C VAL A 136 15.13 -19.31 11.97
N ASP A 137 16.42 -19.05 12.23
CA ASP A 137 17.28 -18.18 11.41
C ASP A 137 17.58 -18.69 9.98
N ASP A 138 17.23 -19.94 9.63
CA ASP A 138 17.57 -20.53 8.32
C ASP A 138 16.49 -20.33 7.22
N MET A 139 15.36 -19.66 7.52
CA MET A 139 14.28 -19.46 6.54
C MET A 139 14.41 -18.12 5.81
N ALA A 140 14.05 -18.13 4.52
CA ALA A 140 14.02 -16.90 3.73
C ALA A 140 12.92 -15.95 4.25
N THR A 141 13.23 -14.66 4.27
CA THR A 141 12.25 -13.58 4.38
C THR A 141 11.79 -13.16 2.99
N CYS A 142 10.65 -12.46 2.88
CA CYS A 142 10.18 -12.05 1.57
C CYS A 142 11.21 -11.20 0.82
N ASN A 143 11.81 -10.24 1.52
CA ASN A 143 12.84 -9.37 0.94
C ASN A 143 14.09 -10.14 0.51
N SER A 144 14.49 -11.18 1.24
CA SER A 144 15.61 -12.02 0.80
C SER A 144 15.27 -12.92 -0.39
N THR A 145 14.01 -13.33 -0.55
CA THR A 145 13.56 -14.12 -1.70
C THR A 145 13.59 -13.32 -3.00
N VAL A 146 13.29 -12.01 -2.96
CA VAL A 146 13.39 -11.13 -4.13
C VAL A 146 14.75 -11.23 -4.82
N PHE A 147 15.83 -11.34 -4.02
CA PHE A 147 17.22 -11.39 -4.49
C PHE A 147 17.85 -12.78 -4.39
N SER A 148 17.06 -13.84 -4.20
CA SER A 148 17.61 -15.20 -4.03
C SER A 148 18.03 -15.87 -5.34
N GLY A 149 17.67 -15.29 -6.49
CA GLY A 149 17.89 -15.90 -7.81
C GLY A 149 17.02 -17.14 -8.06
N ALA A 150 15.87 -17.25 -7.38
CA ALA A 150 14.93 -18.34 -7.60
C ALA A 150 14.35 -18.29 -9.03
N LYS A 151 14.09 -19.46 -9.60
CA LYS A 151 13.65 -19.63 -10.99
C LYS A 151 12.20 -20.08 -11.05
N THR A 152 11.57 -19.87 -12.20
CA THR A 152 10.25 -20.45 -12.50
C THR A 152 10.21 -21.95 -12.20
N GLY A 153 9.21 -22.36 -11.43
CA GLY A 153 9.00 -23.73 -10.96
C GLY A 153 9.57 -24.00 -9.56
N ASP A 154 10.46 -23.14 -9.05
CA ASP A 154 11.02 -23.30 -7.71
C ASP A 154 9.94 -23.14 -6.65
N THR A 155 10.12 -23.83 -5.52
CA THR A 155 9.26 -23.68 -4.33
C THR A 155 10.11 -23.15 -3.20
N VAL A 156 9.77 -21.95 -2.73
CA VAL A 156 10.48 -21.25 -1.65
C VAL A 156 9.59 -21.23 -0.41
N LYS A 157 10.19 -21.49 0.75
CA LYS A 157 9.53 -21.31 2.05
C LYS A 157 9.95 -19.99 2.65
N ILE A 158 8.97 -19.13 2.89
CA ILE A 158 9.17 -17.81 3.48
C ILE A 158 8.63 -17.84 4.91
N ARG A 159 9.39 -17.29 5.85
CA ARG A 159 8.91 -17.05 7.21
C ARG A 159 9.16 -15.62 7.62
N GLU A 160 8.12 -14.99 8.13
CA GLU A 160 8.20 -13.67 8.73
C GLU A 160 7.89 -13.76 10.22
N THR A 161 8.64 -12.97 11.00
CA THR A 161 8.50 -12.94 12.46
C THR A 161 7.97 -11.60 12.89
N PHE A 162 7.04 -11.59 13.84
CA PHE A 162 6.40 -10.40 14.37
C PHE A 162 6.41 -10.45 15.89
N VAL A 163 6.43 -9.29 16.53
CA VAL A 163 6.18 -9.14 17.96
C VAL A 163 4.98 -8.24 18.10
N ILE A 164 3.88 -8.79 18.58
CA ILE A 164 2.62 -8.08 18.73
C ILE A 164 2.12 -8.12 20.18
N PRO A 165 1.30 -7.15 20.59
CA PRO A 165 0.57 -7.21 21.86
C PRO A 165 -0.31 -8.46 21.96
N LYS A 166 -0.47 -9.02 23.17
CA LYS A 166 -1.25 -10.25 23.36
C LYS A 166 -2.74 -10.08 23.06
N ASP A 167 -3.30 -8.89 23.26
CA ASP A 167 -4.69 -8.56 22.90
C ASP A 167 -4.94 -8.67 21.39
N ALA A 168 -3.91 -8.47 20.57
CA ALA A 168 -4.04 -8.53 19.12
C ALA A 168 -3.98 -9.97 18.56
N LEU A 169 -3.47 -10.95 19.32
CA LEU A 169 -3.24 -12.33 18.82
C LEU A 169 -4.49 -13.02 18.27
N GLU A 170 -5.67 -12.68 18.80
CA GLU A 170 -6.93 -13.33 18.43
C GLU A 170 -7.52 -12.78 17.13
N THR A 171 -7.20 -11.53 16.79
CA THR A 171 -7.85 -10.80 15.69
C THR A 171 -6.92 -10.53 14.51
N VAL A 172 -5.60 -10.66 14.70
CA VAL A 172 -4.64 -10.44 13.60
C VAL A 172 -4.77 -11.48 12.49
N VAL A 173 -4.56 -11.01 11.27
CA VAL A 173 -4.48 -11.80 10.04
C VAL A 173 -3.25 -11.43 9.22
N PRO A 174 -2.60 -12.40 8.54
CA PRO A 174 -1.48 -12.12 7.66
C PRO A 174 -1.88 -11.39 6.38
N THR A 175 -1.02 -10.49 5.93
CA THR A 175 -1.15 -9.79 4.66
C THR A 175 0.12 -9.89 3.83
N VAL A 176 -0.04 -9.89 2.50
CA VAL A 176 1.06 -9.88 1.53
C VAL A 176 0.80 -8.81 0.48
N GLY A 177 1.70 -7.83 0.39
CA GLY A 177 1.73 -6.80 -0.65
C GLY A 177 2.98 -6.94 -1.51
N LEU A 178 2.81 -6.83 -2.82
CA LEU A 178 3.88 -6.92 -3.82
C LEU A 178 3.82 -5.71 -4.74
N GLY A 179 4.97 -5.17 -5.14
CA GLY A 179 5.05 -3.98 -5.98
C GLY A 179 4.24 -4.08 -7.29
N SER A 180 4.29 -5.24 -7.95
CA SER A 180 3.54 -5.48 -9.21
C SER A 180 2.03 -5.54 -9.04
N GLU A 181 1.54 -5.82 -7.83
CA GLU A 181 0.10 -6.00 -7.56
C GLU A 181 -0.54 -4.77 -6.94
N ARG A 182 0.24 -3.77 -6.53
CA ARG A 182 -0.31 -2.54 -5.94
C ARG A 182 -1.30 -1.86 -6.91
N PRO A 183 -2.43 -1.34 -6.39
CA PRO A 183 -2.75 -1.13 -4.98
C PRO A 183 -3.38 -2.33 -4.25
N TYR A 184 -3.43 -3.51 -4.88
CA TYR A 184 -4.02 -4.70 -4.28
C TYR A 184 -3.03 -5.43 -3.36
N TYR A 185 -3.56 -6.07 -2.33
CA TYR A 185 -2.79 -6.94 -1.44
C TYR A 185 -3.60 -8.16 -1.04
N LEU A 186 -2.93 -9.27 -0.74
CA LEU A 186 -3.58 -10.45 -0.18
C LEU A 186 -3.80 -10.27 1.31
N ARG A 187 -5.00 -10.65 1.78
CA ARG A 187 -5.33 -10.78 3.19
C ARG A 187 -5.80 -12.21 3.45
N PHE A 188 -5.04 -12.96 4.22
CA PHE A 188 -5.38 -14.34 4.53
C PHE A 188 -6.37 -14.38 5.68
N LYS A 189 -7.48 -15.08 5.51
CA LYS A 189 -8.40 -15.31 6.63
C LYS A 189 -7.73 -16.16 7.69
N ARG A 190 -8.25 -16.09 8.91
CA ARG A 190 -7.82 -16.96 9.99
C ARG A 190 -8.38 -18.37 9.74
N SER A 191 -7.54 -19.40 9.84
CA SER A 191 -7.95 -20.81 9.82
C SER A 191 -8.52 -21.26 11.15
#